data_AF-A0A4S2L271-F1
#
_entry.id   AF-A0A4S2L271-F1
#
_cell.length_a   1.000
_cell.length_b   1.000
_cell.length_c   1.000
_cell.angle_alpha   90.00
_cell.angle_beta   90.00
_cell.angle_gamma   90.00
#
_symmetry.space_group_name_H-M   'P 1'
#
loop_
_entity.id
_entity.type
_entity.pdbx_description
1 polymer ?
#
loop_
_entity_poly.entity_id
_entity_poly.type
_entity_poly.pdbx_seq_one_letter_code
_entity_poly.pdbx_strand_id
1 'polypeptide(L)'
;MAPLHKRHLSLAGQHSSSRAQSIKSLVWCCYYITSTRVTATHCLEGYNKGTYFVCAGDYNTDLNEGTEVEVNIEDYYVDEDFRKGNRMNNDIALVLLKGLGIPLGKDIMPICLPSENIEYSPGLNCTISGFGSIETGKTSK
;
A
#
# COMPACT_ATOMS: atom_id res chain seq x y z
N MET A 1 -3.21 -14.00 25.13
CA MET A 1 -2.45 -13.77 23.88
C MET A 1 -3.47 -13.78 22.74
N ALA A 2 -3.85 -12.62 22.21
CA ALA A 2 -4.86 -12.53 21.15
C ALA A 2 -4.19 -12.75 19.77
N PRO A 3 -4.90 -13.34 18.79
CA PRO A 3 -4.36 -13.58 17.46
C PRO A 3 -4.04 -12.24 16.77
N LEU A 4 -2.88 -12.15 16.13
CA LEU A 4 -2.56 -11.07 15.19
C LEU A 4 -3.45 -11.24 13.94
N HIS A 5 -4.65 -10.67 13.98
CA HIS A 5 -5.45 -10.49 12.77
C HIS A 5 -4.73 -9.49 11.86
N LYS A 6 -4.44 -9.87 10.60
CA LYS A 6 -3.75 -9.02 9.63
C LYS A 6 -4.60 -7.77 9.33
N ARG A 7 -4.18 -6.62 9.85
CA ARG A 7 -4.73 -5.30 9.49
C ARG A 7 -3.97 -4.76 8.27
N HIS A 8 -4.65 -4.01 7.41
CA HIS A 8 -4.16 -3.64 6.09
C HIS A 8 -3.74 -2.17 6.01
N LEU A 9 -2.96 -1.87 4.98
CA LEU A 9 -2.59 -0.52 4.55
C LEU A 9 -3.24 -0.26 3.20
N SER A 10 -3.93 0.87 3.07
CA SER A 10 -4.65 1.28 1.86
C SER A 10 -4.25 2.68 1.42
N LEU A 11 -4.11 2.88 0.11
CA LEU A 11 -4.13 4.20 -0.52
C LEU A 11 -5.56 4.52 -0.94
N ALA A 12 -6.09 5.68 -0.57
CA ALA A 12 -7.46 6.08 -0.86
C ALA A 12 -7.54 7.50 -1.44
N GLY A 13 -8.49 7.72 -2.35
CA GLY A 13 -8.80 9.01 -2.96
C GLY A 13 -9.88 9.77 -2.18
N GLN A 14 -9.77 11.10 -2.09
CA GLN A 14 -10.67 11.98 -1.34
C GLN A 14 -12.10 12.10 -1.94
N HIS A 15 -12.32 11.70 -3.20
CA HIS A 15 -13.60 11.84 -3.91
C HIS A 15 -14.32 10.52 -4.21
N SER A 16 -13.74 9.38 -3.80
CA SER A 16 -14.31 8.06 -4.00
C SER A 16 -14.97 7.56 -2.71
N SER A 17 -16.23 7.15 -2.79
CA SER A 17 -16.94 6.38 -1.75
C SER A 17 -16.29 5.01 -1.47
N SER A 18 -15.24 4.68 -2.21
CA SER A 18 -14.55 3.40 -2.30
C SER A 18 -13.16 3.55 -1.66
N ARG A 19 -13.01 3.12 -0.41
CA ARG A 19 -11.76 3.21 0.36
C ARG A 19 -10.92 1.96 0.18
N ALA A 20 -10.39 1.68 -1.01
CA ALA A 20 -9.46 0.57 -1.16
C ALA A 20 -8.70 0.55 -2.49
N GLN A 21 -7.39 0.81 -2.45
CA GLN A 21 -6.47 0.19 -3.40
C GLN A 21 -5.37 -0.56 -2.64
N SER A 22 -5.26 -1.86 -2.96
CA SER A 22 -4.37 -2.82 -2.30
C SER A 22 -2.93 -2.60 -2.75
N ILE A 23 -2.05 -2.38 -1.77
CA ILE A 23 -0.62 -2.19 -1.97
C ILE A 23 0.09 -3.53 -1.76
N LYS A 24 0.86 -3.98 -2.76
CA LYS A 24 1.78 -5.13 -2.63
C LYS A 24 3.05 -4.68 -1.92
N SER A 25 3.58 -5.48 -0.99
CA SER A 25 4.81 -5.16 -0.24
C SER A 25 5.66 -6.43 0.01
N LEU A 26 6.98 -6.32 -0.19
CA LEU A 26 8.07 -7.32 0.01
C LEU A 26 9.19 -6.68 0.86
N VAL A 27 10.19 -7.42 1.50
CA VAL A 27 11.00 -7.36 2.85
C VAL A 27 12.58 -7.00 3.11
N TRP A 28 13.07 -5.90 3.79
CA TRP A 28 14.39 -5.29 4.30
C TRP A 28 14.11 -4.17 5.32
N CYS A 29 14.89 -4.18 6.41
CA CYS A 29 14.85 -3.24 7.52
C CYS A 29 16.27 -2.65 7.70
N CYS A 30 16.37 -1.32 7.74
CA CYS A 30 17.36 -0.51 8.49
C CYS A 30 17.35 0.95 8.00
N TYR A 31 16.22 1.64 8.18
CA TYR A 31 16.12 3.07 8.51
C TYR A 31 14.63 3.32 8.80
N TYR A 32 14.32 4.24 9.70
CA TYR A 32 12.94 4.59 10.05
C TYR A 32 12.19 5.16 8.83
N ILE A 33 11.62 4.30 8.00
CA ILE A 33 10.72 4.71 6.93
C ILE A 33 9.29 4.76 7.50
N THR A 34 9.05 5.62 8.49
CA THR A 34 7.68 5.89 8.94
C THR A 34 6.91 6.69 7.88
N SER A 35 7.62 7.43 7.02
CA SER A 35 7.04 8.37 6.06
C SER A 35 6.92 7.85 4.62
N THR A 36 7.74 6.91 4.12
CA THR A 36 7.63 6.44 2.72
C THR A 36 6.89 5.12 2.58
N ARG A 37 6.02 4.97 1.58
CA ARG A 37 5.31 3.73 1.22
C ARG A 37 5.57 3.36 -0.23
N VAL A 38 5.65 2.07 -0.52
CA VAL A 38 5.67 1.57 -1.90
C VAL A 38 4.22 1.44 -2.38
N THR A 39 3.96 1.69 -3.65
CA THR A 39 2.68 1.39 -4.32
C THR A 39 2.94 1.09 -5.80
N ALA A 40 1.90 0.86 -6.59
CA ALA A 40 2.00 0.71 -8.03
C ALA A 40 1.86 2.07 -8.75
N THR A 41 2.63 2.28 -9.81
CA THR A 41 2.56 3.51 -10.62
C THR A 41 1.17 3.73 -11.19
N HIS A 42 0.53 2.67 -11.68
CA HIS A 42 -0.80 2.80 -12.28
C HIS A 42 -1.90 3.24 -11.28
N CYS A 43 -1.66 3.13 -9.97
CA CYS A 43 -2.59 3.62 -8.93
C CYS A 43 -2.52 5.15 -8.77
N LEU A 44 -1.40 5.76 -9.16
CA LEU A 44 -1.12 7.19 -9.03
C LEU A 44 -1.30 7.96 -10.34
N GLU A 45 -1.32 7.26 -11.47
CA GLU A 45 -1.48 7.88 -12.78
C GLU A 45 -2.85 8.56 -12.93
N GLY A 46 -2.85 9.82 -13.36
CA GLY A 46 -4.07 10.57 -13.71
C GLY A 46 -4.68 11.42 -12.59
N TYR A 47 -4.10 11.46 -11.38
CA TYR A 47 -4.60 12.29 -10.28
C TYR A 47 -3.48 13.07 -9.60
N ASN A 48 -3.83 14.23 -9.02
CA ASN A 48 -2.88 15.06 -8.28
C ASN A 48 -2.62 14.50 -6.88
N LYS A 49 -1.44 14.77 -6.33
CA LYS A 49 -1.04 14.32 -4.98
C LYS A 49 -2.02 14.69 -3.86
N GLY A 50 -2.67 15.85 -3.99
CA GLY A 50 -3.68 16.32 -3.02
C GLY A 50 -4.93 15.44 -2.94
N THR A 51 -5.18 14.61 -3.94
CA THR A 51 -6.34 13.70 -3.99
C THR A 51 -6.18 12.50 -3.06
N TYR A 52 -4.96 12.20 -2.62
CA TYR A 52 -4.67 10.93 -1.96
C TYR A 52 -4.32 11.08 -0.48
N PHE A 53 -4.66 10.04 0.28
CA PHE A 53 -4.17 9.79 1.63
C PHE A 53 -3.90 8.29 1.82
N VAL A 54 -3.12 7.95 2.82
CA VAL A 54 -2.86 6.57 3.22
C VAL A 54 -3.59 6.29 4.53
N CYS A 55 -4.34 5.20 4.58
CA CYS A 55 -4.99 4.66 5.78
C CYS A 55 -4.27 3.39 6.23
N ALA A 56 -3.86 3.33 7.50
CA ALA A 56 -3.22 2.16 8.11
C ALA A 56 -4.02 1.68 9.33
N GLY A 57 -3.93 0.39 9.66
CA GLY A 57 -4.58 -0.17 10.85
C GLY A 57 -6.06 -0.50 10.64
N ASP A 58 -6.53 -0.42 9.41
CA ASP A 58 -7.90 -0.73 9.01
C ASP A 58 -8.09 -2.25 8.84
N TYR A 59 -9.22 -2.77 9.30
CA TYR A 59 -9.64 -4.15 9.07
C TYR A 59 -11.02 -4.23 8.41
N ASN A 60 -11.96 -3.37 8.77
CA ASN A 60 -13.24 -3.22 8.10
C ASN A 60 -13.41 -1.80 7.56
N THR A 61 -13.26 -1.64 6.25
CA THR A 61 -13.31 -0.34 5.55
C THR A 61 -14.65 0.40 5.67
N ASP A 62 -15.71 -0.28 6.12
CA ASP A 62 -17.03 0.31 6.33
C ASP A 62 -17.23 0.86 7.75
N LEU A 63 -16.31 0.54 8.66
CA LEU A 63 -16.40 0.92 10.08
C LEU A 63 -15.15 1.70 10.51
N ASN A 64 -15.34 2.56 11.50
CA ASN A 64 -14.20 3.16 12.22
C ASN A 64 -14.02 2.35 13.52
N GLU A 65 -12.99 1.52 13.57
CA GLU A 65 -12.68 0.67 14.71
C GLU A 65 -11.82 1.39 15.77
N GLY A 66 -11.35 2.60 15.46
CA GLY A 66 -10.46 3.40 16.30
C GLY A 66 -8.98 3.00 16.19
N THR A 67 -8.65 2.08 15.29
CA THR A 67 -7.27 1.67 14.98
C THR A 67 -6.74 2.32 13.71
N GLU A 68 -7.62 2.93 12.92
CA GLU A 68 -7.32 3.57 11.65
C GLU A 68 -6.51 4.85 11.85
N VAL A 69 -5.45 4.98 11.07
CA VAL A 69 -4.64 6.19 11.00
C VAL A 69 -4.55 6.64 9.56
N GLU A 70 -5.17 7.79 9.28
CA GLU A 70 -5.15 8.44 7.98
C GLU A 70 -4.06 9.53 7.94
N VAL A 71 -3.18 9.47 6.94
CA VAL A 71 -2.10 10.44 6.74
C VAL A 71 -2.10 10.91 5.28
N ASN A 72 -2.14 12.23 5.11
CA ASN A 72 -2.05 12.84 3.79
C ASN A 72 -0.66 12.66 3.17
N ILE A 73 -0.62 12.67 1.84
CA ILE A 73 0.61 12.52 1.07
C ILE A 73 1.27 13.89 0.87
N GLU A 74 2.59 13.95 1.01
CA GLU A 74 3.44 15.10 0.70
C GLU A 74 3.83 15.14 -0.77
N ASP A 75 4.27 13.99 -1.28
CA ASP A 75 4.57 13.77 -2.69
C ASP A 75 4.54 12.29 -3.08
N TYR A 76 4.64 12.00 -4.38
CA TYR A 76 4.87 10.66 -4.88
C TYR A 76 5.83 10.66 -6.07
N TYR A 77 6.53 9.54 -6.26
CA TYR A 77 7.54 9.34 -7.29
C TYR A 77 7.20 8.08 -8.06
N VAL A 78 6.91 8.22 -9.35
CA VAL A 78 6.64 7.12 -10.26
C VAL A 78 7.92 6.75 -11.02
N ASP A 79 8.07 5.47 -11.35
CA ASP A 79 9.22 5.00 -12.13
C ASP A 79 9.18 5.58 -13.57
N GLU A 80 10.31 6.15 -14.02
CA GLU A 80 10.42 6.79 -15.33
C GLU A 80 10.36 5.81 -16.51
N ASP A 81 10.62 4.53 -16.25
CA ASP A 81 10.56 3.44 -17.23
C ASP A 81 9.21 2.69 -17.22
N PHE A 82 8.23 3.19 -16.45
CA PHE A 82 6.88 2.65 -16.48
C PHE A 82 6.34 2.62 -17.91
N ARG A 83 5.79 1.47 -18.32
CA ARG A 83 5.28 1.21 -19.69
C ARG A 83 6.30 1.24 -20.83
N LYS A 84 7.60 1.40 -20.58
CA LYS A 84 8.61 1.25 -21.63
C LYS A 84 8.66 -0.21 -22.10
N GLY A 85 8.44 -0.45 -23.39
CA GLY A 85 8.46 -1.77 -24.03
C GLY A 85 7.25 -2.69 -23.74
N ASN A 86 6.79 -2.77 -22.49
CA ASN A 86 5.63 -3.57 -22.08
C ASN A 86 4.66 -2.74 -21.23
N ARG A 87 3.34 -2.94 -21.40
CA ARG A 87 2.26 -2.21 -20.72
C ARG A 87 2.35 -2.19 -19.18
N MET A 88 2.96 -3.18 -18.54
CA MET A 88 3.11 -3.23 -17.08
C MET A 88 4.57 -3.25 -16.62
N ASN A 89 5.49 -2.84 -17.50
CA ASN A 89 6.90 -2.69 -17.11
C ASN A 89 7.02 -1.62 -16.02
N ASN A 90 7.86 -1.88 -15.01
CA ASN A 90 8.17 -0.97 -13.90
C ASN A 90 6.95 -0.35 -13.21
N ASP A 91 5.94 -1.16 -12.91
CA ASP A 91 4.73 -0.74 -12.17
C ASP A 91 4.98 -0.61 -10.65
N ILE A 92 5.88 0.29 -10.27
CA ILE A 92 6.29 0.56 -8.90
C ILE A 92 6.50 2.06 -8.68
N ALA A 93 6.03 2.56 -7.54
CA ALA A 93 6.13 3.96 -7.15
C ALA A 93 6.36 4.10 -5.64
N LEU A 94 6.86 5.27 -5.23
CA LEU A 94 7.04 5.65 -3.84
C LEU A 94 6.08 6.79 -3.49
N VAL A 95 5.50 6.71 -2.29
CA VAL A 95 4.60 7.70 -1.71
C VAL A 95 5.28 8.25 -0.46
N LEU A 96 5.47 9.56 -0.39
CA LEU A 96 6.00 10.26 0.77
C LEU A 96 4.85 10.86 1.58
N LEU A 97 4.68 10.44 2.82
CA LEU A 97 3.66 10.92 3.75
C LEU A 97 4.09 12.23 4.41
N LYS A 98 3.13 13.12 4.68
CA LYS A 98 3.37 14.36 5.42
C LYS A 98 3.78 14.09 6.87
N GLY A 99 4.63 14.96 7.39
CA GLY A 99 5.00 14.97 8.81
C GLY A 99 5.82 13.74 9.23
N LEU A 100 5.54 13.20 10.42
CA LEU A 100 6.25 12.03 10.94
C LEU A 100 5.77 10.70 10.32
N GLY A 101 4.78 10.74 9.41
CA GLY A 101 4.18 9.57 8.80
C GLY A 101 3.22 8.83 9.74
N ILE A 102 3.19 7.50 9.64
CA ILE A 102 2.27 6.66 10.41
C ILE A 102 2.98 6.12 11.67
N PRO A 103 2.41 6.32 12.88
CA PRO A 103 2.94 5.75 14.10
C PRO A 103 2.82 4.23 14.09
N LEU A 104 3.88 3.55 14.52
CA LEU A 104 3.89 2.10 14.67
C LEU A 104 3.29 1.69 16.01
N GLY A 105 2.65 0.53 16.04
CA GLY A 105 2.04 -0.03 17.24
C GLY A 105 1.53 -1.44 17.05
N LYS A 106 0.74 -1.91 18.00
CA LYS A 106 0.10 -3.24 17.99
C LYS A 106 -0.63 -3.53 16.67
N ASP A 107 -1.37 -2.55 16.18
CA ASP A 107 -2.29 -2.69 15.04
C ASP A 107 -1.66 -2.21 13.72
N ILE A 108 -0.46 -1.60 13.77
CA ILE A 108 0.27 -1.07 12.62
C ILE A 108 1.75 -1.43 12.76
N MET A 109 2.20 -2.41 11.98
CA MET A 109 3.59 -2.83 11.93
C MET A 109 4.12 -2.78 10.50
N PRO A 110 5.40 -2.43 10.30
CA PRO A 110 6.00 -2.46 8.98
C PRO A 110 6.18 -3.90 8.52
N ILE A 111 6.06 -4.10 7.21
CA ILE A 111 6.72 -5.19 6.52
C ILE A 111 8.02 -4.60 5.94
N CYS A 112 9.05 -5.41 5.81
CA CYS A 112 10.33 -4.91 5.32
C CYS A 112 10.22 -4.64 3.72
N LEU A 113 11.27 -4.29 2.90
CA LEU A 113 11.69 -4.51 1.41
C LEU A 113 12.68 -5.63 0.85
N PRO A 114 12.40 -6.64 -0.03
CA PRO A 114 13.17 -7.92 -0.18
C PRO A 114 14.68 -7.73 -0.45
N SER A 115 15.56 -8.70 -0.15
CA SER A 115 16.99 -8.53 -0.51
C SER A 115 17.16 -8.37 -2.00
N GLU A 116 18.05 -7.46 -2.40
CA GLU A 116 18.25 -7.07 -3.80
C GLU A 116 18.42 -8.27 -4.73
N ASN A 117 19.11 -9.31 -4.26
CA ASN A 117 19.41 -10.52 -5.02
C ASN A 117 18.66 -11.76 -4.50
N ILE A 118 17.46 -11.58 -3.92
CA ILE A 118 16.64 -12.72 -3.53
C ILE A 118 16.17 -13.48 -4.77
N GLU A 119 16.28 -14.80 -4.73
CA GLU A 119 15.69 -15.69 -5.72
C GLU A 119 14.54 -16.47 -5.09
N TYR A 120 13.40 -16.50 -5.77
CA TYR A 120 12.23 -17.28 -5.35
C TYR A 120 12.13 -18.55 -6.16
N SER A 121 12.20 -19.70 -5.49
CA SER A 121 11.97 -20.98 -6.16
C SER A 121 10.49 -21.16 -6.52
N PRO A 122 10.17 -21.78 -7.66
CA PRO A 122 8.79 -22.16 -7.99
C PRO A 122 8.18 -23.07 -6.91
N GLY A 123 6.88 -22.93 -6.69
CA GLY A 123 6.13 -23.75 -5.70
C GLY A 123 6.15 -23.21 -4.27
N LEU A 124 6.76 -22.04 -4.03
CA LEU A 124 6.66 -21.36 -2.74
C LEU A 124 5.23 -20.83 -2.48
N ASN A 125 4.76 -21.01 -1.24
CA ASN A 125 3.49 -20.46 -0.80
C ASN A 125 3.64 -18.96 -0.50
N CYS A 126 2.94 -18.14 -1.27
CA CYS A 126 2.87 -16.69 -1.06
C CYS A 126 1.49 -16.29 -0.53
N THR A 127 1.43 -15.25 0.30
CA THR A 127 0.16 -14.67 0.76
C THR A 127 -0.02 -13.28 0.20
N ILE A 128 -1.19 -13.02 -0.39
CA ILE A 128 -1.63 -11.70 -0.83
C ILE A 128 -2.84 -11.30 0.02
N SER A 129 -2.95 -10.03 0.37
CA SER A 129 -4.06 -9.54 1.17
C SER A 129 -4.47 -8.12 0.74
N GLY A 130 -5.74 -7.75 0.99
CA GLY A 130 -6.30 -6.47 0.59
C GLY A 130 -7.82 -6.48 0.51
N PHE A 131 -8.39 -5.32 0.22
CA PHE A 131 -9.84 -5.08 0.11
C PHE A 131 -10.35 -5.09 -1.35
N GLY A 132 -9.60 -5.74 -2.23
CA GLY A 132 -9.97 -5.89 -3.65
C GLY A 132 -11.16 -6.82 -3.85
N SER A 133 -11.79 -6.76 -5.02
CA SER A 133 -12.92 -7.62 -5.37
C SER A 133 -12.51 -9.09 -5.33
N ILE A 134 -13.35 -9.92 -4.69
CA ILE A 134 -13.23 -11.37 -4.71
C ILE A 134 -13.94 -12.00 -5.92
N GLU A 135 -14.69 -11.20 -6.68
CA GLU A 135 -15.41 -11.62 -7.88
C GLU A 135 -14.65 -11.18 -9.14
N THR A 136 -14.53 -12.10 -10.10
CA THR A 136 -13.90 -11.83 -11.40
C THR A 136 -14.68 -10.81 -12.21
N GLY A 137 -13.98 -9.79 -12.73
CA GLY A 137 -14.57 -8.78 -13.64
C GLY A 137 -15.35 -7.66 -12.97
N LYS A 138 -15.35 -7.57 -11.63
CA LYS A 138 -15.95 -6.46 -10.88
C LYS A 138 -14.87 -5.64 -10.16
N THR A 139 -14.98 -4.33 -10.21
CA THR A 139 -14.22 -3.42 -9.35
C THR A 139 -14.85 -3.38 -7.96
N SER A 140 -14.03 -3.33 -6.91
CA SER A 140 -14.53 -3.08 -5.55
C SER A 140 -15.34 -1.79 -5.54
N LYS A 141 -16.45 -1.79 -4.80
CA LYS A 141 -17.37 -0.67 -4.68
C LYS A 141 -16.74 0.53 -4.00
#